data_AF-A0A2M8FE62-F1
#
_entry.id   AF-A0A2M8FE62-F1
#
_cell.length_a   1.000
_cell.length_b   1.000
_cell.length_c   1.000
_cell.angle_alpha   90.00
_cell.angle_beta   90.00
_cell.angle_gamma   90.00
#
_symmetry.space_group_name_H-M   'P 1'
#
loop_
_entity.id
_entity.type
_entity.pdbx_description
1 polymer ?
#
loop_
_entity_poly.entity_id
_entity_poly.type
_entity_poly.pdbx_seq_one_letter_code
_entity_poly.pdbx_strand_id
1 'polypeptide(L)'
;MTRILLFLLFFVIPSFAFGADLVPCGGPGEEACQACHLVGLVNGVITWLIGILGTIAAIIIVYAGIKLVTSGGNVSAKTVAHSMMTNVIIGFVIVLAGWLLIDTIMKAMVNDDNYGMWNVVQCVEQPKAGEKHLVYSNPSTALSGVSGWGTGSLSGSMVATCDADGINSDGSLNYNCTAQVAQCQSTASIATVNTVAGTVTCTSSYGGTTDSSGLGQCNPSNGACSVSALMGYGLSSEQANIMSCIAMTESSGIPSTPPYNTVHPGSNSSACGTFQIVGTTWRGVATGACADFSNCQNASCNAQVMSSLVQSNGYSDWTCANCNNKADDCVARYGGS
;
A
#
# COMPACT_ATOMS: atom_id res chain seq x y z
N MET A 1 -27.18 51.41 46.43
CA MET A 1 -27.66 50.16 45.79
C MET A 1 -27.93 50.33 44.29
N THR A 2 -28.67 51.36 43.86
CA THR A 2 -29.08 51.55 42.45
C THR A 2 -27.92 51.71 41.44
N ARG A 3 -26.77 52.28 41.84
CA ARG A 3 -25.58 52.42 40.98
C ARG A 3 -24.73 51.14 40.84
N ILE A 4 -24.75 50.27 41.85
CA ILE A 4 -24.10 48.95 41.79
C ILE A 4 -24.97 47.98 40.97
N LEU A 5 -26.29 48.10 41.07
CA LEU A 5 -27.23 47.37 40.23
C LEU A 5 -27.05 47.75 38.74
N LEU A 6 -26.88 49.03 38.43
CA LEU A 6 -26.62 49.53 37.06
C LEU A 6 -25.26 49.09 36.49
N PHE A 7 -24.22 48.99 37.32
CA PHE A 7 -22.90 48.53 36.88
C PHE A 7 -22.84 47.01 36.66
N LEU A 8 -23.54 46.23 37.51
CA LEU A 8 -23.79 44.80 37.28
C LEU A 8 -24.69 44.56 36.07
N LEU A 9 -25.69 45.41 35.83
CA LEU A 9 -26.56 45.31 34.65
C LEU A 9 -25.85 45.69 33.35
N PHE A 10 -24.78 46.50 33.40
CA PHE A 10 -23.97 46.89 32.24
C PHE A 10 -22.83 45.90 31.94
N PHE A 11 -22.27 45.24 32.96
CA PHE A 11 -21.23 44.21 32.80
C PHE A 11 -21.81 42.80 32.53
N VAL A 12 -23.11 42.61 32.81
CA VAL A 12 -23.88 41.37 32.55
C VAL A 12 -24.91 41.63 31.43
N ILE A 13 -24.57 42.42 30.42
CA ILE A 13 -25.14 42.23 29.09
C ILE A 13 -24.20 41.23 28.40
N PRO A 14 -24.31 39.91 28.65
CA PRO A 14 -23.77 39.00 27.66
C PRO A 14 -24.53 39.32 26.39
N SER A 15 -23.80 39.55 25.32
CA SER A 15 -24.31 39.56 23.97
C SER A 15 -25.28 38.38 23.83
N PHE A 16 -26.58 38.65 23.86
CA PHE A 16 -27.59 37.67 23.49
C PHE A 16 -27.44 37.47 21.99
N ALA A 17 -26.47 36.64 21.61
CA ALA A 17 -26.37 36.09 20.28
C ALA A 17 -27.56 35.14 20.13
N PHE A 18 -28.57 35.61 19.41
CA PHE A 18 -29.74 34.84 19.01
C PHE A 18 -29.29 33.56 18.29
N GLY A 19 -29.96 32.45 18.59
CA GLY A 19 -29.55 31.08 18.28
C GLY A 19 -29.68 30.69 16.80
N ALA A 20 -28.92 31.35 15.92
CA ALA A 20 -28.85 31.01 14.50
C ALA A 20 -27.92 29.82 14.20
N ASP A 21 -27.15 29.32 15.18
CA ASP A 21 -26.07 28.34 14.94
C ASP A 21 -26.25 26.99 15.65
N LEU A 22 -27.38 26.77 16.36
CA LEU A 22 -27.56 25.51 17.08
C LEU A 22 -27.83 24.34 16.11
N VAL A 23 -28.62 24.55 15.04
CA VAL A 23 -28.85 23.56 14.00
C VAL A 23 -28.72 24.24 12.63
N PRO A 24 -27.57 24.14 11.94
CA PRO A 24 -27.31 24.88 10.69
C PRO A 24 -27.83 24.13 9.44
N CYS A 25 -28.94 23.39 9.56
CA CYS A 25 -29.45 22.55 8.49
C CYS A 25 -30.97 22.35 8.57
N GLY A 26 -31.58 21.97 7.44
CA GLY A 26 -33.01 21.64 7.36
C GLY A 26 -33.96 22.84 7.21
N GLY A 27 -33.44 24.07 7.09
CA GLY A 27 -34.21 25.24 6.72
C GLY A 27 -34.47 25.38 5.21
N PRO A 28 -35.40 26.25 4.79
CA PRO A 28 -35.64 26.54 3.37
C PRO A 28 -34.39 27.15 2.72
N GLY A 29 -33.76 26.41 1.79
CA GLY A 29 -32.52 26.83 1.12
C GLY A 29 -31.24 26.33 1.79
N GLU A 30 -31.34 25.54 2.86
CA GLU A 30 -30.21 24.90 3.53
C GLU A 30 -30.08 23.42 3.11
N GLU A 31 -28.88 22.87 3.29
CA GLU A 31 -28.64 21.45 3.03
C GLU A 31 -29.39 20.54 4.02
N ALA A 32 -29.70 19.32 3.57
CA ALA A 32 -30.39 18.34 4.39
C ALA A 32 -29.51 17.93 5.58
N CYS A 33 -30.07 17.90 6.80
CA CYS A 33 -29.33 17.55 8.00
C CYS A 33 -28.69 16.16 7.89
N GLN A 34 -27.37 16.11 8.05
CA GLN A 34 -26.57 14.90 8.09
C GLN A 34 -26.12 14.57 9.52
N ALA A 35 -25.63 13.36 9.76
CA ALA A 35 -25.13 12.91 11.07
C ALA A 35 -24.04 13.84 11.64
N CYS A 36 -23.29 14.50 10.77
CA CYS A 36 -22.28 15.50 11.14
C CYS A 36 -22.85 16.77 11.80
N HIS A 37 -23.98 17.27 11.29
CA HIS A 37 -24.62 18.44 11.87
C HIS A 37 -25.21 18.14 13.26
N LEU A 38 -25.56 16.87 13.54
CA LEU A 38 -25.97 16.44 14.87
C LEU A 38 -24.81 16.55 15.88
N VAL A 39 -23.59 16.15 15.48
CA VAL A 39 -22.43 16.30 16.36
C VAL A 39 -22.07 17.78 16.54
N GLY A 40 -22.15 18.58 15.47
CA GLY A 40 -21.99 20.03 15.55
C GLY A 40 -22.94 20.68 16.55
N LEU A 41 -24.22 20.30 16.53
CA LEU A 41 -25.24 20.73 17.50
C LEU A 41 -24.82 20.37 18.94
N VAL A 42 -24.43 19.12 19.19
CA VAL A 42 -24.04 18.67 20.54
C VAL A 42 -22.86 19.48 21.07
N ASN A 43 -21.83 19.70 20.26
CA ASN A 43 -20.67 20.49 20.65
C ASN A 43 -21.02 21.97 20.88
N GLY A 44 -21.91 22.52 20.06
CA GLY A 44 -22.45 23.87 20.24
C GLY A 44 -23.20 24.02 21.56
N VAL A 45 -24.08 23.07 21.89
CA VAL A 45 -24.85 23.05 23.15
C VAL A 45 -23.91 22.94 24.36
N ILE A 46 -22.90 22.05 24.32
CA ILE A 46 -21.93 21.89 25.41
C ILE A 46 -21.15 23.19 25.63
N THR A 47 -20.67 23.81 24.55
CA THR A 47 -19.91 25.08 24.62
C THR A 47 -20.78 26.21 25.19
N TRP A 48 -22.04 26.28 24.77
CA TRP A 48 -23.02 27.24 25.29
C TRP A 48 -23.30 27.04 26.78
N LEU A 49 -23.51 25.80 27.22
CA LEU A 49 -23.73 25.46 28.63
C LEU A 49 -22.52 25.83 29.50
N ILE A 50 -21.30 25.53 29.05
CA ILE A 50 -20.07 25.91 29.76
C ILE A 50 -19.97 27.44 29.87
N GLY A 51 -20.32 28.19 28.82
CA GLY A 51 -20.36 29.65 28.84
C GLY A 51 -21.34 30.23 29.88
N ILE A 52 -22.55 29.67 29.97
CA ILE A 52 -23.54 30.06 30.98
C ILE A 52 -23.05 29.73 32.39
N LEU A 53 -22.54 28.52 32.60
CA LEU A 53 -22.02 28.10 33.92
C LEU A 53 -20.85 28.99 34.37
N GLY A 54 -19.93 29.34 33.47
CA GLY A 54 -18.83 30.26 33.75
C GLY A 54 -19.32 31.65 34.13
N THR A 55 -20.37 32.14 33.46
CA THR A 55 -20.99 33.44 33.78
C THR A 55 -21.64 33.44 35.18
N ILE A 56 -22.39 32.38 35.51
CA ILE A 56 -23.01 32.22 36.84
C ILE A 56 -21.93 32.12 37.92
N ALA A 57 -20.87 31.35 37.68
CA ALA A 57 -19.74 31.23 38.60
C ALA A 57 -19.08 32.59 38.86
N ALA A 58 -18.84 33.40 37.83
CA ALA A 58 -18.29 34.74 37.96
C ALA A 58 -19.17 35.65 38.84
N ILE A 59 -20.50 35.62 38.65
CA ILE A 59 -21.45 36.41 39.46
C ILE A 59 -21.39 35.99 40.94
N ILE A 60 -21.36 34.69 41.23
CA ILE A 60 -21.29 34.18 42.61
C ILE A 60 -19.96 34.57 43.26
N ILE A 61 -18.84 34.49 42.53
CA ILE A 61 -17.52 34.88 43.03
C ILE A 61 -17.49 36.37 43.38
N VAL A 62 -18.01 37.24 42.51
CA VAL A 62 -18.10 38.68 42.77
C VAL A 62 -19.00 38.97 43.99
N TYR A 63 -20.16 38.32 44.07
CA TYR A 63 -21.07 38.48 45.20
C TYR A 63 -20.44 38.01 46.53
N ALA A 64 -19.79 36.85 46.52
CA ALA A 64 -19.07 36.32 47.67
C ALA A 64 -17.92 37.23 48.09
N GLY A 65 -17.17 37.79 47.13
CA GLY A 65 -16.09 38.76 47.38
C GLY A 65 -16.58 40.05 48.03
N ILE A 66 -17.66 40.65 47.50
CA ILE A 66 -18.25 41.86 48.08
C ILE A 66 -18.77 41.58 49.50
N LYS A 67 -19.44 40.43 49.70
CA LYS A 67 -19.94 40.03 51.01
C LYS A 67 -18.80 39.84 52.01
N LEU A 68 -17.67 39.26 51.59
CA LEU A 68 -16.50 39.07 52.45
C LEU A 68 -15.91 40.41 52.92
N VAL A 69 -15.74 41.38 52.01
CA VAL A 69 -15.18 42.70 52.32
C VAL A 69 -16.12 43.55 53.19
N THR A 70 -17.43 43.44 52.98
CA THR A 70 -18.44 44.24 53.69
C THR A 70 -18.87 43.64 55.05
N SER A 71 -18.39 42.45 55.42
CA SER A 71 -18.84 41.72 56.62
C SER A 71 -18.43 42.36 57.95
N GLY A 72 -17.51 43.34 57.99
CA GLY A 72 -17.25 44.18 59.17
C GLY A 72 -17.01 43.44 60.50
N GLY A 73 -16.50 42.21 60.49
CA GLY A 73 -16.28 41.37 61.67
C GLY A 73 -17.41 40.41 62.06
N ASN A 74 -18.52 40.36 61.31
CA ASN A 74 -19.59 39.38 61.51
C ASN A 74 -19.13 37.98 61.07
N VAL A 75 -18.90 37.10 62.04
CA VAL A 75 -18.43 35.71 61.83
C VAL A 75 -19.39 34.91 60.96
N SER A 76 -20.70 35.09 61.11
CA SER A 76 -21.71 34.38 60.31
C SER A 76 -21.64 34.77 58.83
N ALA A 77 -21.54 36.07 58.54
CA ALA A 77 -21.45 36.57 57.17
C ALA A 77 -20.16 36.10 56.46
N LYS A 78 -19.05 36.05 57.19
CA LYS A 78 -17.76 35.51 56.71
C LYS A 78 -17.84 34.02 56.39
N THR A 79 -18.45 33.22 57.27
CA THR A 79 -18.61 31.77 57.05
C THR A 79 -19.45 31.48 55.81
N VAL A 80 -20.53 32.24 55.59
CA VAL A 80 -21.37 32.07 54.39
C VAL A 80 -20.66 32.50 53.11
N ALA A 81 -19.86 33.58 53.13
CA ALA A 81 -19.09 33.97 51.95
C ALA A 81 -18.02 32.93 51.58
N HIS A 82 -17.37 32.33 52.58
CA HIS A 82 -16.38 31.28 52.38
C HIS A 82 -17.00 29.99 51.83
N SER A 83 -18.16 29.57 52.36
CA SER A 83 -18.83 28.36 51.83
C SER A 83 -19.31 28.54 50.39
N MET A 84 -19.79 29.73 50.02
CA MET A 84 -20.14 30.05 48.62
C MET A 84 -18.92 29.95 47.70
N MET A 85 -17.77 30.49 48.11
CA MET A 85 -16.53 30.43 47.33
C MET A 85 -16.06 28.97 47.12
N THR A 86 -16.02 28.17 48.19
CA THR A 86 -15.60 26.77 48.11
C THR A 86 -16.53 25.94 47.23
N ASN A 87 -17.84 26.16 47.31
CA ASN A 87 -18.81 25.44 46.48
C ASN A 87 -18.65 25.75 44.98
N VAL A 88 -18.36 27.00 44.62
CA VAL A 88 -18.10 27.37 43.22
C VAL A 88 -16.80 26.74 42.71
N ILE A 89 -15.74 26.76 43.53
CA ILE A 89 -14.46 26.14 43.16
C ILE A 89 -14.63 24.63 42.95
N ILE A 90 -15.32 23.94 43.86
CA ILE A 90 -15.59 22.50 43.74
C ILE A 90 -16.40 22.21 42.47
N GLY A 91 -17.46 22.99 42.21
CA GLY A 91 -18.25 22.85 40.99
C GLY A 91 -17.41 23.03 39.71
N PHE A 92 -16.53 24.02 39.68
CA PHE A 92 -15.65 24.27 38.54
C PHE A 92 -14.63 23.14 38.32
N VAL A 93 -14.04 22.63 39.41
CA VAL A 93 -13.12 21.48 39.36
C VAL A 93 -13.81 20.24 38.80
N ILE A 94 -15.05 19.97 39.22
CA ILE A 94 -15.82 18.81 38.73
C ILE A 94 -16.08 18.91 37.22
N VAL A 95 -16.44 20.10 36.71
CA VAL A 95 -16.68 20.30 35.27
C VAL A 95 -15.39 20.10 34.45
N LEU A 96 -14.27 20.67 34.90
CA LEU A 96 -12.98 20.48 34.24
C LEU A 96 -12.50 19.03 34.29
N ALA A 97 -12.69 18.35 35.43
CA ALA A 97 -12.34 16.95 35.60
C ALA A 97 -13.19 16.05 34.70
N GLY A 98 -14.48 16.34 34.53
CA GLY A 98 -15.37 15.60 33.63
C GLY A 98 -14.91 15.67 32.18
N TRP A 99 -14.54 16.87 31.69
CA TRP A 99 -14.02 17.04 30.33
C TRP A 99 -12.72 16.27 30.10
N LEU A 100 -11.78 16.35 31.05
CA LEU A 100 -10.49 15.66 30.98
C LEU A 100 -10.63 14.13 31.04
N LEU A 101 -11.52 13.64 31.90
CA LEU A 101 -11.71 12.21 32.12
C LEU A 101 -12.28 11.52 30.87
N ILE A 102 -13.25 12.16 30.19
CA ILE A 102 -13.79 11.65 28.92
C ILE A 102 -12.70 11.63 27.84
N ASP A 103 -11.92 12.70 27.71
CA ASP A 103 -10.82 12.78 26.75
C ASP A 103 -9.78 11.66 26.98
N THR A 104 -9.45 11.42 28.26
CA THR A 104 -8.48 10.39 28.65
C THR A 104 -8.99 8.98 28.32
N ILE A 105 -10.25 8.68 28.60
CA ILE A 105 -10.84 7.36 28.31
C ILE A 105 -10.90 7.13 26.80
N MET A 106 -11.33 8.12 26.02
CA MET A 106 -11.40 7.99 24.55
C MET A 106 -10.02 7.72 23.95
N LYS A 107 -8.98 8.45 24.40
CA LYS A 107 -7.60 8.22 23.98
C LYS A 107 -7.08 6.83 24.37
N ALA A 108 -7.41 6.37 25.58
CA ALA A 108 -7.00 5.04 26.05
C ALA A 108 -7.66 3.90 25.27
N MET A 109 -8.88 4.09 24.76
CA MET A 109 -9.59 3.06 23.99
C MET A 109 -9.19 3.03 22.52
N VAL A 110 -8.85 4.18 21.92
CA VAL A 110 -8.65 4.30 20.47
C VAL A 110 -7.23 3.91 20.02
N ASN A 111 -6.23 3.84 20.91
CA ASN A 111 -4.86 3.37 20.60
C ASN A 111 -4.25 3.99 19.31
N ASP A 112 -4.54 5.27 19.06
CA ASP A 112 -4.01 6.01 17.91
C ASP A 112 -3.33 7.29 18.42
N ASP A 113 -2.04 7.44 18.08
CA ASP A 113 -1.20 8.59 18.46
C ASP A 113 -1.64 9.90 17.77
N ASN A 114 -2.53 9.82 16.76
CA ASN A 114 -3.08 10.97 16.04
C ASN A 114 -4.49 11.40 16.49
N TYR A 115 -5.03 10.81 17.56
CA TYR A 115 -6.37 11.19 18.03
C TYR A 115 -6.35 12.58 18.70
N GLY A 116 -7.10 13.52 18.11
CA GLY A 116 -7.29 14.88 18.62
C GLY A 116 -8.15 14.96 19.90
N MET A 117 -8.56 16.16 20.29
CA MET A 117 -9.53 16.33 21.38
C MET A 117 -10.88 15.72 20.95
N TRP A 118 -11.58 14.99 21.83
CA TRP A 118 -12.85 14.32 21.50
C TRP A 118 -13.95 15.26 20.97
N ASN A 119 -13.84 16.56 21.26
CA ASN A 119 -14.75 17.61 20.79
C ASN A 119 -14.55 17.99 19.31
N VAL A 120 -13.59 17.40 18.60
CA VAL A 120 -13.34 17.64 17.18
C VAL A 120 -13.73 16.39 16.40
N VAL A 121 -14.93 16.36 15.84
CA VAL A 121 -15.37 15.27 14.98
C VAL A 121 -15.04 15.60 13.53
N GLN A 122 -14.28 14.72 12.88
CA GLN A 122 -13.97 14.84 11.46
C GLN A 122 -15.18 14.45 10.64
N CYS A 123 -15.78 15.43 10.00
CA CYS A 123 -16.87 15.22 9.09
C CYS A 123 -16.37 14.82 7.71
N VAL A 124 -16.86 13.69 7.22
CA VAL A 124 -16.64 13.25 5.85
C VAL A 124 -17.82 13.69 4.99
N GLU A 125 -17.56 14.16 3.77
CA GLU A 125 -18.62 14.46 2.82
C GLU A 125 -19.42 13.18 2.52
N GLN A 126 -20.72 13.20 2.83
CA GLN A 126 -21.62 12.09 2.52
C GLN A 126 -22.21 12.28 1.11
N PRO A 127 -22.40 11.20 0.34
CA PRO A 127 -22.90 11.29 -1.03
C PRO A 127 -24.32 11.88 -1.08
N LYS A 128 -24.53 12.88 -1.95
CA LYS A 128 -25.84 13.49 -2.20
C LYS A 128 -26.73 12.52 -2.97
N ALA A 129 -27.98 12.37 -2.54
CA ALA A 129 -28.96 11.54 -3.25
C ALA A 129 -29.29 12.16 -4.62
N GLY A 130 -28.90 11.48 -5.71
CA GLY A 130 -29.22 11.87 -7.09
C GLY A 130 -28.01 12.15 -7.98
N GLU A 131 -26.81 12.29 -7.43
CA GLU A 131 -25.58 12.34 -8.22
C GLU A 131 -24.94 10.94 -8.31
N LYS A 132 -24.61 10.52 -9.53
CA LYS A 132 -23.87 9.27 -9.77
C LYS A 132 -22.42 9.48 -9.31
N HIS A 133 -22.15 9.25 -8.04
CA HIS A 133 -20.78 9.19 -7.56
C HIS A 133 -20.19 7.85 -7.99
N LEU A 134 -19.25 7.88 -8.93
CA LEU A 134 -18.41 6.73 -9.22
C LEU A 134 -17.55 6.50 -7.99
N VAL A 135 -17.86 5.46 -7.21
CA VAL A 135 -16.92 4.95 -6.22
C VAL A 135 -15.76 4.39 -7.01
N TYR A 136 -14.71 5.19 -7.15
CA TYR A 136 -13.45 4.68 -7.62
C TYR A 136 -12.89 3.80 -6.49
N SER A 137 -13.17 2.50 -6.55
CA SER A 137 -12.37 1.55 -5.79
C SER A 137 -10.97 1.64 -6.38
N ASN A 138 -10.11 2.44 -5.73
CA ASN A 138 -8.69 2.52 -6.02
C ASN A 138 -8.13 1.11 -6.10
N PRO A 139 -7.75 0.59 -7.28
CA PRO A 139 -7.08 -0.69 -7.38
C PRO A 139 -5.59 -0.44 -7.20
N SER A 140 -5.22 0.12 -6.04
CA SER A 140 -4.03 -0.39 -5.37
C SER A 140 -4.25 -1.84 -4.89
N THR A 141 -5.01 -2.67 -5.61
CA THR A 141 -4.61 -4.04 -5.83
C THR A 141 -3.39 -3.98 -6.75
N ALA A 142 -2.26 -3.65 -6.14
CA ALA A 142 -1.03 -4.34 -6.48
C ALA A 142 -1.40 -5.79 -6.79
N LEU A 143 -0.88 -6.36 -7.87
CA LEU A 143 -1.04 -7.77 -8.18
C LEU A 143 -0.62 -8.72 -7.02
N SER A 144 -0.03 -8.18 -5.96
CA SER A 144 0.07 -8.79 -4.64
C SER A 144 -1.30 -9.24 -4.09
N GLY A 145 -1.60 -10.52 -4.27
CA GLY A 145 -2.81 -11.15 -3.73
C GLY A 145 -3.61 -11.99 -4.73
N VAL A 146 -3.29 -11.89 -6.03
CA VAL A 146 -3.78 -12.85 -7.04
C VAL A 146 -2.90 -14.10 -6.94
N SER A 147 -3.48 -15.28 -6.78
CA SER A 147 -2.72 -16.54 -6.71
C SER A 147 -1.80 -16.68 -7.93
N GLY A 148 -0.48 -16.68 -7.70
CA GLY A 148 0.55 -16.72 -8.76
C GLY A 148 1.30 -15.40 -8.99
N TRP A 149 0.94 -14.31 -8.29
CA TRP A 149 1.64 -13.03 -8.35
C TRP A 149 2.28 -12.65 -7.02
N GLY A 150 3.61 -12.71 -7.02
CA GLY A 150 4.49 -12.25 -5.97
C GLY A 150 5.86 -11.94 -6.55
N THR A 151 6.80 -11.50 -5.72
CA THR A 151 8.23 -11.39 -6.05
C THR A 151 8.79 -12.78 -6.42
N GLY A 152 8.67 -13.18 -7.69
CA GLY A 152 9.07 -14.51 -8.18
C GLY A 152 8.57 -14.78 -9.60
N SER A 153 9.23 -15.72 -10.30
CA SER A 153 9.01 -16.04 -11.72
C SER A 153 7.56 -16.40 -12.04
N LEU A 154 6.99 -15.80 -13.10
CA LEU A 154 5.71 -16.21 -13.68
C LEU A 154 5.88 -17.52 -14.44
N SER A 155 4.95 -18.46 -14.26
CA SER A 155 4.80 -19.66 -15.10
C SER A 155 3.56 -19.45 -15.99
N GLY A 156 3.77 -18.97 -17.22
CA GLY A 156 2.70 -18.79 -18.21
C GLY A 156 2.20 -17.35 -18.40
N SER A 157 1.01 -17.24 -19.01
CA SER A 157 0.31 -15.98 -19.30
C SER A 157 -0.79 -15.72 -18.29
N MET A 158 -0.93 -14.48 -17.85
CA MET A 158 -1.95 -14.09 -16.89
C MET A 158 -2.48 -12.69 -17.19
N VAL A 159 -3.68 -12.37 -16.70
CA VAL A 159 -4.40 -11.15 -17.07
C VAL A 159 -4.78 -10.36 -15.82
N ALA A 160 -4.49 -9.07 -15.84
CA ALA A 160 -4.87 -8.09 -14.82
C ALA A 160 -5.84 -7.06 -15.44
N THR A 161 -6.80 -6.57 -14.66
CA THR A 161 -7.63 -5.42 -15.07
C THR A 161 -6.88 -4.12 -14.79
N CYS A 162 -7.00 -3.17 -15.71
CA CYS A 162 -6.46 -1.82 -15.57
C CYS A 162 -7.34 -0.97 -14.66
N ASP A 163 -6.76 0.10 -14.18
CA ASP A 163 -7.42 1.13 -13.40
C ASP A 163 -8.33 1.96 -14.32
N ALA A 164 -9.59 2.19 -13.97
CA ALA A 164 -10.44 3.08 -14.77
C ALA A 164 -10.00 4.54 -14.54
N ASP A 165 -9.85 5.36 -15.58
CA ASP A 165 -9.31 6.73 -15.43
C ASP A 165 -10.34 7.80 -15.86
N GLY A 166 -11.61 7.39 -15.99
CA GLY A 166 -12.70 8.28 -16.36
C GLY A 166 -13.67 7.66 -17.36
N ILE A 167 -14.49 8.51 -17.97
CA ILE A 167 -15.47 8.14 -18.99
C ILE A 167 -15.24 9.04 -20.21
N ASN A 168 -15.13 8.44 -21.39
CA ASN A 168 -15.04 9.13 -22.67
C ASN A 168 -16.37 9.83 -23.01
N SER A 169 -16.35 10.74 -23.97
CA SER A 169 -17.54 11.49 -24.40
C SER A 169 -18.66 10.61 -24.98
N ASP A 170 -18.35 9.39 -25.40
CA ASP A 170 -19.30 8.38 -25.90
C ASP A 170 -19.89 7.49 -24.78
N GLY A 171 -19.51 7.72 -23.52
CA GLY A 171 -19.96 6.94 -22.37
C GLY A 171 -19.15 5.66 -22.10
N SER A 172 -18.12 5.36 -22.90
CA SER A 172 -17.19 4.25 -22.64
C SER A 172 -16.21 4.58 -21.50
N LEU A 173 -15.72 3.56 -20.80
CA LEU A 173 -14.71 3.73 -19.74
C LEU A 173 -13.33 4.00 -20.36
N ASN A 174 -12.59 4.94 -19.76
CA ASN A 174 -11.16 5.11 -20.02
C ASN A 174 -10.35 4.24 -19.05
N TYR A 175 -9.22 3.69 -19.48
CA TYR A 175 -8.40 2.79 -18.67
C TYR A 175 -6.93 3.24 -18.64
N ASN A 176 -6.36 3.31 -17.45
CA ASN A 176 -4.95 3.53 -17.18
C ASN A 176 -4.31 2.24 -16.67
N CYS A 177 -3.33 1.73 -17.41
CA CYS A 177 -2.71 0.44 -17.13
C CYS A 177 -1.28 0.57 -16.58
N THR A 178 -0.85 1.79 -16.22
CA THR A 178 0.57 2.10 -15.96
C THR A 178 1.13 1.30 -14.79
N ALA A 179 0.37 1.16 -13.69
CA ALA A 179 0.80 0.43 -12.52
C ALA A 179 0.93 -1.07 -12.79
N GLN A 180 -0.04 -1.65 -13.50
CA GLN A 180 -0.07 -3.07 -13.86
C GLN A 180 1.06 -3.40 -14.84
N VAL A 181 1.33 -2.52 -15.82
CA VAL A 181 2.48 -2.65 -16.73
C VAL A 181 3.80 -2.60 -15.96
N ALA A 182 3.99 -1.65 -15.05
CA ALA A 182 5.22 -1.54 -14.26
C ALA A 182 5.44 -2.77 -13.36
N GLN A 183 4.39 -3.28 -12.72
CA GLN A 183 4.46 -4.51 -11.93
C GLN A 183 4.77 -5.74 -12.80
N CYS A 184 4.16 -5.86 -13.97
CA CYS A 184 4.46 -6.92 -14.93
C CYS A 184 5.93 -6.95 -15.32
N GLN A 185 6.46 -5.79 -15.67
CA GLN A 185 7.85 -5.64 -16.10
C GLN A 185 8.84 -5.88 -14.96
N SER A 186 8.45 -5.63 -13.70
CA SER A 186 9.30 -5.91 -12.53
C SER A 186 9.64 -7.40 -12.35
N THR A 187 8.81 -8.30 -12.89
CA THR A 187 9.03 -9.75 -12.88
C THR A 187 9.64 -10.25 -14.20
N ALA A 188 10.32 -9.38 -14.95
CA ALA A 188 10.86 -9.66 -16.27
C ALA A 188 9.85 -10.32 -17.22
N SER A 189 8.62 -9.80 -17.22
CA SER A 189 7.52 -10.26 -18.06
C SER A 189 7.16 -9.19 -19.11
N ILE A 190 6.67 -9.63 -20.26
CA ILE A 190 6.14 -8.78 -21.32
C ILE A 190 4.71 -8.40 -20.94
N ALA A 191 4.45 -7.09 -20.89
CA ALA A 191 3.11 -6.55 -20.67
C ALA A 191 2.46 -6.18 -22.01
N THR A 192 1.28 -6.72 -22.28
CA THR A 192 0.45 -6.38 -23.44
C THR A 192 -0.84 -5.73 -22.98
N VAL A 193 -1.09 -4.49 -23.40
CA VAL A 193 -2.26 -3.70 -22.96
C VAL A 193 -3.40 -3.85 -23.98
N ASN A 194 -4.61 -4.17 -23.48
CA ASN A 194 -5.86 -4.08 -24.23
C ASN A 194 -6.70 -2.95 -23.63
N THR A 195 -6.68 -1.79 -24.30
CA THR A 195 -7.38 -0.58 -23.86
C THR A 195 -8.90 -0.65 -24.06
N VAL A 196 -9.40 -1.57 -24.88
CA VAL A 196 -10.85 -1.76 -25.09
C VAL A 196 -11.45 -2.62 -23.99
N ALA A 197 -10.75 -3.69 -23.61
CA ALA A 197 -11.17 -4.56 -22.51
C ALA A 197 -10.72 -4.03 -21.13
N GLY A 198 -9.85 -3.03 -21.10
CA GLY A 198 -9.27 -2.49 -19.87
C GLY A 198 -8.41 -3.53 -19.14
N THR A 199 -7.56 -4.27 -19.86
CA THR A 199 -6.73 -5.33 -19.29
C THR A 199 -5.26 -5.25 -19.71
N VAL A 200 -4.39 -5.76 -18.85
CA VAL A 200 -2.97 -6.05 -19.13
C VAL A 200 -2.76 -7.55 -19.08
N THR A 201 -2.27 -8.12 -20.18
CA THR A 201 -1.79 -9.50 -20.22
C THR A 201 -0.30 -9.52 -19.97
N CYS A 202 0.12 -10.27 -18.97
CA CYS A 202 1.50 -10.47 -18.60
C CYS A 202 1.96 -11.87 -18.97
N THR A 203 2.96 -11.94 -19.84
CA THR A 203 3.60 -13.19 -20.24
C THR A 203 5.05 -13.17 -19.77
N SER A 204 5.52 -14.25 -19.17
CA SER A 204 6.92 -14.32 -18.75
C SER A 204 7.86 -14.13 -19.95
N SER A 205 8.84 -13.20 -19.86
CA SER A 205 9.90 -13.11 -20.89
C SER A 205 10.86 -14.30 -20.77
N TYR A 206 10.88 -14.93 -19.59
CA TYR A 206 11.58 -16.17 -19.29
C TYR A 206 10.60 -17.34 -19.36
N GLY A 207 10.96 -18.45 -19.98
CA GLY A 207 10.01 -19.52 -20.33
C GLY A 207 9.90 -19.74 -21.83
N GLY A 208 8.94 -20.57 -22.24
CA GLY A 208 8.82 -21.08 -23.61
C GLY A 208 7.60 -21.97 -23.75
N THR A 209 7.20 -22.26 -24.99
CA THR A 209 6.09 -23.20 -25.24
C THR A 209 6.66 -24.60 -25.37
N THR A 210 6.26 -25.49 -24.47
CA THR A 210 6.56 -26.92 -24.59
C THR A 210 5.46 -27.63 -25.38
N ASP A 211 5.84 -28.63 -26.16
CA ASP A 211 4.88 -29.56 -26.76
C ASP A 211 4.38 -30.59 -25.74
N SER A 212 3.59 -31.56 -26.21
CA SER A 212 3.05 -32.64 -25.37
C SER A 212 4.12 -33.57 -24.77
N SER A 213 5.36 -33.53 -25.26
CA SER A 213 6.50 -34.26 -24.68
C SER A 213 7.19 -33.46 -23.56
N GLY A 214 6.77 -32.21 -23.33
CA GLY A 214 7.37 -31.33 -22.33
C GLY A 214 8.69 -30.71 -22.78
N LEU A 215 9.02 -30.78 -24.07
CA LEU A 215 10.17 -30.13 -24.69
C LEU A 215 9.72 -28.89 -25.43
N GLY A 216 10.51 -27.83 -25.34
CA GLY A 216 10.17 -26.54 -25.93
C GLY A 216 11.35 -25.59 -25.87
N GLN A 217 11.35 -24.61 -26.76
CA GLN A 217 12.40 -23.60 -26.83
C GLN A 217 12.00 -22.37 -26.03
N CYS A 218 12.98 -21.60 -25.57
CA CYS A 218 12.74 -20.31 -24.94
C CYS A 218 11.94 -19.39 -25.86
N ASN A 219 11.07 -18.58 -25.26
CA ASN A 219 10.30 -17.53 -25.91
C ASN A 219 11.23 -16.70 -26.82
N PRO A 220 10.83 -16.35 -28.06
CA PRO A 220 11.64 -15.52 -28.94
C PRO A 220 12.10 -14.19 -28.33
N SER A 221 11.36 -13.66 -27.36
CA SER A 221 11.69 -12.43 -26.64
C SER A 221 12.64 -12.65 -25.45
N ASN A 222 12.97 -13.90 -25.12
CA ASN A 222 13.88 -14.23 -24.03
C ASN A 222 15.32 -13.86 -24.42
N GLY A 223 15.83 -12.76 -23.86
CA GLY A 223 17.19 -12.29 -24.13
C GLY A 223 18.32 -13.20 -23.62
N ALA A 224 18.00 -14.21 -22.80
CA ALA A 224 19.00 -15.12 -22.23
C ALA A 224 19.17 -16.43 -23.01
N CYS A 225 18.08 -16.96 -23.58
CA CYS A 225 18.10 -18.26 -24.25
C CYS A 225 17.23 -18.38 -25.50
N SER A 226 16.62 -17.30 -26.00
CA SER A 226 15.98 -17.37 -27.33
C SER A 226 17.00 -17.78 -28.39
N VAL A 227 16.55 -18.49 -29.41
CA VAL A 227 17.42 -18.95 -30.51
C VAL A 227 18.18 -17.78 -31.12
N SER A 228 17.51 -16.65 -31.33
CA SER A 228 18.12 -15.43 -31.86
C SER A 228 19.19 -14.85 -30.93
N ALA A 229 18.96 -14.82 -29.62
CA ALA A 229 19.95 -14.34 -28.65
C ALA A 229 21.18 -15.26 -28.61
N LEU A 230 20.97 -16.58 -28.64
CA LEU A 230 22.05 -17.57 -28.58
C LEU A 230 22.93 -17.58 -29.83
N MET A 231 22.36 -17.36 -31.01
CA MET A 231 23.14 -17.13 -32.23
C MET A 231 24.05 -15.91 -32.10
N GLY A 232 23.62 -14.89 -31.34
CA GLY A 232 24.45 -13.71 -31.03
C GLY A 232 25.72 -14.01 -30.21
N TYR A 233 25.78 -15.16 -29.55
CA TYR A 233 26.98 -15.64 -28.85
C TYR A 233 27.87 -16.55 -29.70
N GLY A 234 27.58 -16.70 -31.00
CA GLY A 234 28.41 -17.44 -31.95
C GLY A 234 28.03 -18.92 -32.09
N LEU A 235 26.83 -19.30 -31.67
CA LEU A 235 26.27 -20.63 -31.96
C LEU A 235 25.64 -20.70 -33.35
N SER A 236 25.71 -21.86 -33.99
CA SER A 236 24.91 -22.15 -35.19
C SER A 236 23.42 -22.14 -34.86
N SER A 237 22.55 -22.05 -35.87
CA SER A 237 21.10 -22.15 -35.67
C SER A 237 20.71 -23.46 -34.97
N GLU A 238 21.34 -24.58 -35.36
CA GLU A 238 21.14 -25.90 -34.75
C GLU A 238 21.54 -25.92 -33.27
N GLN A 239 22.75 -25.44 -32.96
CA GLN A 239 23.24 -25.34 -31.58
C GLN A 239 22.35 -24.43 -30.73
N ALA A 240 21.95 -23.28 -31.26
CA ALA A 240 21.05 -22.36 -30.59
C ALA A 240 19.67 -22.98 -30.36
N ASN A 241 19.16 -23.78 -31.31
CA ASN A 241 17.89 -24.49 -31.16
C ASN A 241 17.95 -25.51 -30.02
N ILE A 242 19.01 -26.31 -29.96
CA ILE A 242 19.24 -27.30 -28.90
C ILE A 242 19.40 -26.61 -27.56
N MET A 243 20.27 -25.60 -27.47
CA MET A 243 20.54 -24.94 -26.19
C MET A 243 19.34 -24.15 -25.68
N SER A 244 18.52 -23.57 -26.55
CA SER A 244 17.25 -22.96 -26.17
C SER A 244 16.29 -23.98 -25.54
N CYS A 245 16.27 -25.23 -26.03
CA CYS A 245 15.52 -26.32 -25.41
C CYS A 245 16.12 -26.74 -24.07
N ILE A 246 17.45 -26.90 -23.98
CA ILE A 246 18.14 -27.26 -22.74
C ILE A 246 17.91 -26.19 -21.65
N ALA A 247 17.97 -24.90 -21.98
CA ALA A 247 17.65 -23.83 -21.04
C ALA A 247 16.24 -23.99 -20.43
N MET A 248 15.27 -24.40 -21.24
CA MET A 248 13.90 -24.66 -20.78
C MET A 248 13.84 -25.86 -19.83
N THR A 249 14.58 -26.93 -20.11
CA THR A 249 14.58 -28.12 -19.24
C THR A 249 15.38 -27.93 -17.96
N GLU A 250 16.40 -27.08 -17.98
CA GLU A 250 17.28 -26.81 -16.86
C GLU A 250 16.73 -25.76 -15.89
N SER A 251 16.16 -24.67 -16.41
CA SER A 251 15.75 -23.54 -15.58
C SER A 251 14.42 -22.90 -16.00
N SER A 252 13.67 -23.53 -16.92
CA SER A 252 12.57 -22.84 -17.62
C SER A 252 13.02 -21.55 -18.32
N GLY A 253 14.29 -21.47 -18.73
CA GLY A 253 14.86 -20.30 -19.37
C GLY A 253 15.03 -19.08 -18.46
N ILE A 254 15.15 -19.28 -17.14
CA ILE A 254 15.22 -18.22 -16.12
C ILE A 254 16.68 -17.95 -15.72
N PRO A 255 17.23 -16.75 -16.01
CA PRO A 255 18.61 -16.40 -15.67
C PRO A 255 18.85 -16.23 -14.18
N SER A 256 17.85 -15.75 -13.44
CA SER A 256 17.96 -15.50 -12.00
C SER A 256 17.89 -16.78 -11.16
N THR A 257 17.92 -17.97 -11.77
CA THR A 257 17.85 -19.23 -11.02
C THR A 257 19.07 -19.36 -10.10
N PRO A 258 18.88 -19.35 -8.77
CA PRO A 258 19.98 -19.34 -7.81
C PRO A 258 20.74 -20.67 -7.81
N PRO A 259 21.96 -20.72 -7.25
CA PRO A 259 22.71 -21.96 -7.13
C PRO A 259 21.89 -23.03 -6.41
N TYR A 260 21.85 -24.24 -6.96
CA TYR A 260 20.98 -25.32 -6.48
C TYR A 260 21.14 -25.62 -4.97
N ASN A 261 22.35 -25.56 -4.44
CA ASN A 261 22.63 -25.75 -3.01
C ASN A 261 22.10 -24.64 -2.07
N THR A 262 21.80 -23.46 -2.59
CA THR A 262 21.19 -22.37 -1.79
C THR A 262 19.71 -22.62 -1.55
N VAL A 263 19.02 -23.22 -2.53
CA VAL A 263 17.61 -23.62 -2.43
C VAL A 263 17.44 -25.02 -1.85
N HIS A 264 18.45 -25.89 -1.95
CA HIS A 264 18.50 -27.23 -1.35
C HIS A 264 19.75 -27.39 -0.47
N PRO A 265 19.72 -26.90 0.79
CA PRO A 265 20.83 -27.04 1.72
C PRO A 265 21.26 -28.50 1.88
N GLY A 266 22.56 -28.77 1.76
CA GLY A 266 23.13 -30.12 1.85
C GLY A 266 23.29 -30.86 0.52
N SER A 267 22.81 -30.29 -0.60
CA SER A 267 23.16 -30.81 -1.93
C SER A 267 24.57 -30.41 -2.36
N ASN A 268 25.24 -31.28 -3.10
CA ASN A 268 26.59 -31.04 -3.64
C ASN A 268 26.60 -30.32 -5.00
N SER A 269 25.46 -29.79 -5.44
CA SER A 269 25.34 -29.12 -6.74
C SER A 269 25.36 -27.61 -6.59
N SER A 270 26.21 -26.96 -7.38
CA SER A 270 26.26 -25.50 -7.51
C SER A 270 25.65 -25.02 -8.83
N ALA A 271 24.86 -25.86 -9.50
CA ALA A 271 24.20 -25.53 -10.76
C ALA A 271 23.44 -24.20 -10.64
N CYS A 272 23.65 -23.28 -11.58
CA CYS A 272 23.14 -21.91 -11.48
C CYS A 272 22.76 -21.30 -12.84
N GLY A 273 21.77 -20.41 -12.81
CA GLY A 273 21.33 -19.58 -13.93
C GLY A 273 20.61 -20.35 -15.03
N THR A 274 20.55 -19.75 -16.22
CA THR A 274 19.74 -20.22 -17.36
C THR A 274 20.08 -21.66 -17.78
N PHE A 275 21.36 -22.01 -17.81
CA PHE A 275 21.85 -23.31 -18.26
C PHE A 275 22.29 -24.23 -17.12
N GLN A 276 22.01 -23.86 -15.85
CA GLN A 276 22.33 -24.66 -14.66
C GLN A 276 23.80 -25.13 -14.60
N ILE A 277 24.74 -24.26 -15.00
CA ILE A 277 26.17 -24.59 -15.03
C ILE A 277 26.72 -24.64 -13.61
N VAL A 278 27.38 -25.73 -13.24
CA VAL A 278 28.01 -25.89 -11.91
C VAL A 278 29.28 -25.05 -11.78
N GLY A 279 29.56 -24.57 -10.57
CA GLY A 279 30.66 -23.63 -10.32
C GLY A 279 32.06 -24.17 -10.62
N THR A 280 32.27 -25.48 -10.56
CA THR A 280 33.54 -26.10 -10.96
C THR A 280 33.77 -25.98 -12.45
N THR A 281 32.77 -26.31 -13.27
CA THR A 281 32.81 -26.18 -14.73
C THR A 281 32.93 -24.72 -15.14
N TRP A 282 32.16 -23.83 -14.50
CA TRP A 282 32.22 -22.39 -14.74
C TRP A 282 33.64 -21.84 -14.58
N ARG A 283 34.30 -22.12 -13.45
CA ARG A 283 35.67 -21.64 -13.18
C ARG A 283 36.72 -22.20 -14.15
N GLY A 284 36.42 -23.30 -14.84
CA GLY A 284 37.32 -23.88 -15.84
C GLY A 284 37.27 -23.17 -17.19
N VAL A 285 36.19 -22.43 -17.49
CA VAL A 285 35.91 -21.93 -18.85
C VAL A 285 35.61 -20.43 -18.88
N ALA A 286 35.01 -19.88 -17.82
CA ALA A 286 34.65 -18.48 -17.77
C ALA A 286 35.88 -17.56 -17.77
N THR A 287 35.82 -16.49 -18.55
CA THR A 287 36.91 -15.51 -18.69
C THR A 287 36.40 -14.08 -18.54
N GLY A 288 37.33 -13.12 -18.38
CA GLY A 288 37.00 -11.70 -18.29
C GLY A 288 36.05 -11.36 -17.14
N ALA A 289 35.06 -10.51 -17.41
CA ALA A 289 34.08 -10.04 -16.42
C ALA A 289 33.18 -11.16 -15.87
N CYS A 290 33.11 -12.31 -16.54
CA CYS A 290 32.29 -13.45 -16.14
C CYS A 290 33.09 -14.54 -15.39
N ALA A 291 34.40 -14.35 -15.17
CA ALA A 291 35.25 -15.35 -14.51
C ALA A 291 34.80 -15.69 -13.08
N ASP A 292 34.20 -14.74 -12.37
CA ASP A 292 33.65 -14.94 -11.04
C ASP A 292 32.28 -15.63 -11.10
N PHE A 293 32.13 -16.74 -10.37
CA PHE A 293 30.90 -17.53 -10.31
C PHE A 293 29.71 -16.77 -9.69
N SER A 294 29.93 -15.69 -8.94
CA SER A 294 28.85 -14.81 -8.48
C SER A 294 28.02 -14.23 -9.63
N ASN A 295 28.56 -14.20 -10.86
CA ASN A 295 27.85 -13.80 -12.07
C ASN A 295 27.02 -14.92 -12.70
N CYS A 296 26.88 -16.08 -12.07
CA CYS A 296 26.17 -17.22 -12.66
C CYS A 296 24.68 -16.93 -12.94
N GLN A 297 24.06 -15.99 -12.22
CA GLN A 297 22.68 -15.53 -12.46
C GLN A 297 22.57 -14.41 -13.51
N ASN A 298 23.70 -13.88 -14.01
CA ASN A 298 23.70 -12.91 -15.09
C ASN A 298 23.49 -13.63 -16.43
N ALA A 299 22.41 -13.28 -17.13
CA ALA A 299 22.03 -13.89 -18.40
C ALA A 299 23.17 -13.90 -19.44
N SER A 300 23.88 -12.78 -19.57
CA SER A 300 24.95 -12.65 -20.55
C SER A 300 26.17 -13.50 -20.21
N CYS A 301 26.55 -13.55 -18.93
CA CYS A 301 27.65 -14.41 -18.50
C CYS A 301 27.29 -15.89 -18.63
N ASN A 302 26.07 -16.27 -18.27
CA ASN A 302 25.62 -17.66 -18.36
C ASN A 302 25.62 -18.14 -19.83
N ALA A 303 25.13 -17.31 -20.76
CA ALA A 303 25.16 -17.58 -22.19
C ALA A 303 26.59 -17.64 -22.77
N GLN A 304 27.50 -16.78 -22.35
CA GLN A 304 28.90 -16.81 -22.80
C GLN A 304 29.63 -18.09 -22.38
N VAL A 305 29.49 -18.48 -21.11
CA VAL A 305 30.12 -19.70 -20.59
C VAL A 305 29.52 -20.93 -21.25
N MET A 306 28.20 -20.97 -21.39
CA MET A 306 27.50 -22.02 -22.13
C MET A 306 28.03 -22.13 -23.56
N SER A 307 28.13 -21.02 -24.30
CA SER A 307 28.59 -21.04 -25.68
C SER A 307 30.02 -21.59 -25.79
N SER A 308 30.88 -21.24 -24.83
CA SER A 308 32.25 -21.75 -24.78
C SER A 308 32.30 -23.27 -24.54
N LEU A 309 31.45 -23.78 -23.64
CA LEU A 309 31.31 -25.22 -23.38
C LEU A 309 30.78 -25.97 -24.61
N VAL A 310 29.76 -25.44 -25.28
CA VAL A 310 29.21 -26.04 -26.49
C VAL A 310 30.24 -26.09 -27.62
N GLN A 311 31.05 -25.04 -27.75
CA GLN A 311 32.12 -25.00 -28.75
C GLN A 311 33.28 -25.96 -28.42
N SER A 312 33.56 -26.23 -27.14
CA SER A 312 34.68 -27.12 -26.75
C SER A 312 34.28 -28.60 -26.66
N ASN A 313 33.10 -28.88 -26.09
CA ASN A 313 32.68 -30.23 -25.68
C ASN A 313 31.37 -30.68 -26.34
N GLY A 314 30.73 -29.82 -27.14
CA GLY A 314 29.37 -30.06 -27.60
C GLY A 314 28.39 -30.05 -26.43
N TYR A 315 27.49 -31.03 -26.37
CA TYR A 315 26.41 -31.06 -25.37
C TYR A 315 26.71 -31.94 -24.16
N SER A 316 27.91 -32.54 -24.06
CA SER A 316 28.24 -33.56 -23.04
C SER A 316 28.15 -33.05 -21.61
N ASP A 317 28.30 -31.74 -21.40
CA ASP A 317 28.13 -31.10 -20.08
C ASP A 317 26.67 -31.15 -19.59
N TRP A 318 25.70 -31.32 -20.49
CA TRP A 318 24.27 -31.46 -20.18
C TRP A 318 23.71 -32.87 -20.46
N THR A 319 24.34 -33.65 -21.35
CA THR A 319 23.94 -35.02 -21.71
C THR A 319 24.74 -36.09 -20.96
N CYS A 320 25.19 -35.79 -19.75
CA CYS A 320 25.98 -36.73 -18.95
C CYS A 320 25.08 -37.80 -18.31
N ALA A 321 25.65 -38.97 -17.94
CA ALA A 321 24.88 -40.09 -17.39
C ALA A 321 24.11 -39.77 -16.09
N ASN A 322 24.54 -38.74 -15.33
CA ASN A 322 23.88 -38.27 -14.11
C ASN A 322 23.19 -36.91 -14.30
N CYS A 323 23.07 -36.44 -15.54
CA CYS A 323 22.43 -35.18 -15.89
C CYS A 323 20.93 -35.41 -16.17
N ASN A 324 20.22 -34.31 -16.43
CA ASN A 324 18.83 -34.35 -16.84
C ASN A 324 18.70 -35.06 -18.20
N ASN A 325 17.98 -36.19 -18.22
CA ASN A 325 17.77 -36.98 -19.44
C ASN A 325 17.03 -36.20 -20.54
N LYS A 326 16.34 -35.10 -20.21
CA LYS A 326 15.69 -34.24 -21.19
C LYS A 326 16.67 -33.47 -22.09
N ALA A 327 17.92 -33.31 -21.67
CA ALA A 327 18.94 -32.69 -22.53
C ALA A 327 19.25 -33.56 -23.76
N ASP A 328 19.30 -34.89 -23.57
CA ASP A 328 19.44 -35.85 -24.69
C ASP A 328 18.25 -35.74 -25.65
N ASP A 329 17.04 -35.61 -25.11
CA ASP A 329 15.84 -35.46 -25.93
C ASP A 329 15.87 -34.14 -26.72
N CYS A 330 16.38 -33.04 -26.15
CA CYS A 330 16.58 -31.78 -26.86
C CYS A 330 17.58 -31.94 -28.02
N VAL A 331 18.70 -32.64 -27.80
CA VAL A 331 19.69 -32.92 -28.85
C VAL A 331 19.08 -33.77 -29.95
N ALA A 332 18.38 -34.85 -29.61
CA ALA A 332 17.72 -35.72 -30.59
C ALA A 332 16.65 -34.99 -31.41
N ARG A 333 15.94 -34.04 -30.78
CA ARG A 333 14.84 -33.31 -31.40
C ARG A 333 15.30 -32.23 -32.38
N TYR A 334 16.40 -31.54 -32.07
CA TYR A 334 16.87 -30.35 -32.77
C TYR A 334 18.24 -30.52 -33.45
N GLY A 335 18.94 -31.63 -33.25
CA GLY A 335 20.29 -31.92 -33.78
C GLY A 335 20.35 -32.49 -35.20
N GLY A 336 19.48 -32.00 -36.07
CA GLY A 336 19.43 -32.45 -37.48
C GLY A 336 18.62 -31.52 -38.38
N SER A 337 18.43 -30.27 -37.97
CA SER A 337 17.66 -29.23 -38.65
C SER A 337 18.53 -28.15 -39.25
#